data_AF-A0A2G2AVD2-F1
#
_entry.id   AF-A0A2G2AVD2-F1
#
_cell.length_a   1.000
_cell.length_b   1.000
_cell.length_c   1.000
_cell.angle_alpha   90.00
_cell.angle_beta   90.00
_cell.angle_gamma   90.00
#
_symmetry.space_group_name_H-M   'P 1'
#
loop_
_entity.id
_entity.type
_entity.pdbx_description
1 polymer ?
#
loop_
_entity_poly.entity_id
_entity_poly.type
_entity_poly.pdbx_seq_one_letter_code
_entity_poly.pdbx_strand_id
1 'polypeptide(L)'
;MILQNYLNLDYIIIGMAAIILYLLYFVYTKDNDYTKNIRSVASVVEDLNREIYYLKKNMGETQKSIQKNTRGMNDAQIYEEIERSVYDMVQPLSAAFKQLQEHIETIDTQIDSRISSLENGVKQFSIPTSINGNDDEKVISLFKQGITLETISKELNISQPEVEFVLKINKLK
;
A
#
# COMPACT_ATOMS: atom_id res chain seq x y z
N MET A 1 15.66 104.15 23.64
CA MET A 1 16.61 103.04 23.91
C MET A 1 16.11 102.11 25.03
N ILE A 2 15.67 102.64 26.18
CA ILE A 2 15.21 101.81 27.32
C ILE A 2 13.94 100.99 26.99
N LEU A 3 12.94 101.58 26.32
CA LEU A 3 11.67 100.88 25.99
C LEU A 3 11.84 99.70 25.03
N GLN A 4 12.83 99.76 24.13
CA GLN A 4 13.13 98.70 23.16
C GLN A 4 13.82 97.49 23.84
N ASN A 5 14.58 97.73 24.91
CA ASN A 5 15.16 96.66 25.71
C ASN A 5 14.10 95.89 26.50
N TYR A 6 13.05 96.54 27.01
CA TYR A 6 11.95 95.86 27.69
C TYR A 6 11.17 94.93 26.75
N LEU A 7 10.82 95.40 25.54
CA LEU A 7 10.15 94.57 24.54
C LEU A 7 10.99 93.35 24.15
N ASN A 8 12.31 93.50 23.97
CA ASN A 8 13.20 92.37 23.68
C ASN A 8 13.28 91.36 24.84
N LEU A 9 13.23 91.85 26.10
CA LEU A 9 13.24 91.01 27.29
C LEU A 9 11.94 90.19 27.41
N ASP A 10 10.80 90.79 27.11
CA ASP A 10 9.49 90.12 27.10
C ASP A 10 9.44 89.00 26.05
N TYR A 11 9.97 89.24 24.84
CA TYR A 11 10.05 88.19 23.81
C TYR A 11 10.94 87.02 24.21
N ILE A 12 12.06 87.26 24.88
CA ILE A 12 12.95 86.20 25.39
C ILE A 12 12.22 85.37 26.46
N ILE A 13 11.48 86.02 27.36
CA ILE A 13 10.70 85.34 28.41
C ILE A 13 9.60 84.46 27.78
N ILE A 14 8.87 84.99 26.79
CA ILE A 14 7.83 84.23 26.07
C ILE A 14 8.46 83.05 25.31
N GLY A 15 9.61 83.24 24.67
CA GLY A 15 10.34 82.17 23.99
C GLY A 15 10.76 81.06 24.95
N MET A 16 11.29 81.41 26.13
CA MET A 16 11.62 80.44 27.18
C MET A 16 10.39 79.70 27.71
N ALA A 17 9.28 80.42 27.95
CA ALA A 17 8.04 79.81 28.39
C ALA A 17 7.49 78.81 27.36
N ALA A 18 7.58 79.15 26.07
CA ALA A 18 7.17 78.25 24.98
C ALA A 18 8.05 76.99 24.91
N ILE A 19 9.37 77.12 25.09
CA ILE A 19 10.29 75.98 25.13
C ILE A 19 9.98 75.06 26.32
N ILE A 20 9.73 75.63 27.51
CA ILE A 20 9.36 74.87 28.70
C ILE A 20 8.05 74.12 28.48
N LEU A 21 7.03 74.78 27.90
CA LEU A 21 5.76 74.15 27.55
C LEU A 21 5.93 73.01 26.55
N TYR A 22 6.77 73.20 25.53
CA TYR A 22 7.07 72.17 24.55
C TYR A 22 7.75 70.94 25.19
N LEU A 23 8.71 71.16 26.09
CA LEU A 23 9.34 70.06 26.84
C LEU A 23 8.36 69.31 27.72
N LEU A 24 7.46 70.01 28.43
CA LEU A 24 6.42 69.38 29.23
C LEU A 24 5.47 68.54 28.36
N TYR A 25 5.06 69.07 27.20
CA TYR A 25 4.23 68.33 26.25
C TYR A 25 4.94 67.06 25.74
N PHE A 26 6.23 67.18 25.40
CA PHE A 26 7.03 66.06 24.92
C PHE A 26 7.21 64.96 25.99
N VAL A 27 7.48 65.34 27.24
CA VAL A 27 7.61 64.37 28.34
C VAL A 27 6.27 63.67 28.61
N TYR A 28 5.17 64.44 28.64
CA TYR A 28 3.84 63.88 28.89
C TYR A 28 3.42 62.85 27.83
N THR A 29 3.65 63.14 26.55
CA THR A 29 3.36 62.21 25.46
C THR A 29 4.25 60.97 25.53
N LYS A 30 5.54 61.15 25.79
CA LYS A 30 6.51 60.06 25.87
C LYS A 30 6.27 59.13 27.06
N ASP A 31 5.93 59.66 28.23
CA ASP A 31 5.60 58.86 29.43
C ASP A 31 4.36 57.99 29.23
N ASN A 32 3.36 58.49 28.49
CA ASN A 32 2.16 57.73 28.19
C ASN A 32 2.46 56.52 27.29
N ASP A 33 3.36 56.68 26.32
CA ASP A 33 3.79 55.60 25.42
C ASP A 33 4.63 54.55 26.16
N TYR A 34 5.56 54.96 27.02
CA TYR A 34 6.33 54.02 27.85
C TYR A 34 5.44 53.22 28.80
N THR A 35 4.45 53.87 29.42
CA THR A 35 3.53 53.19 30.35
C THR A 35 2.69 52.13 29.66
N LYS A 36 2.22 52.38 28.42
CA LYS A 36 1.47 51.39 27.63
C LYS A 36 2.33 50.17 27.27
N ASN A 37 3.57 50.41 26.84
CA ASN A 37 4.49 49.33 26.48
C ASN A 37 4.87 48.46 27.68
N ILE A 38 5.10 49.06 28.85
CA ILE A 38 5.40 48.32 30.09
C ILE A 38 4.23 47.43 30.50
N ARG A 39 2.99 47.92 30.42
CA ARG A 39 1.80 47.10 30.75
C ARG A 39 1.62 45.92 29.81
N SER A 40 1.81 46.13 28.50
CA SER A 40 1.72 45.05 27.51
C SER A 40 2.82 44.01 27.68
N VAL A 41 4.04 44.42 28.02
CA VAL A 41 5.14 43.48 28.31
C VAL A 41 4.86 42.71 29.59
N ALA A 42 4.35 43.37 30.63
CA ALA A 42 3.99 42.72 31.89
C ALA A 42 2.91 41.64 31.70
N SER A 43 1.87 41.91 30.90
CA SER A 43 0.81 40.91 30.63
C SER A 43 1.34 39.72 29.83
N VAL A 44 2.18 39.95 28.82
CA VAL A 44 2.80 38.86 28.05
C VAL A 44 3.71 38.00 28.93
N VAL A 45 4.46 38.61 29.86
CA VAL A 45 5.29 37.86 30.81
C VAL A 45 4.44 37.04 31.78
N GLU A 46 3.31 37.58 32.25
CA GLU A 46 2.38 36.86 33.11
C GLU A 46 1.76 35.66 32.40
N ASP A 47 1.29 35.83 31.16
CA ASP A 47 0.75 34.75 30.34
C ASP A 47 1.80 33.67 30.05
N LEU A 48 3.02 34.06 29.70
CA LEU A 48 4.14 33.12 29.49
C LEU A 48 4.47 32.34 30.77
N ASN A 49 4.52 33.00 31.92
CA ASN A 49 4.79 32.33 33.19
C ASN A 49 3.70 31.32 33.54
N ARG A 50 2.44 31.68 33.26
CA ARG A 50 1.29 30.81 33.45
C ARG A 50 1.34 29.59 32.54
N GLU A 51 1.64 29.77 31.26
CA GLU A 51 1.81 28.67 30.30
C GLU A 51 2.97 27.76 30.67
N ILE A 52 4.12 28.31 31.07
CA ILE A 52 5.27 27.54 31.55
C ILE A 52 4.90 26.71 32.78
N TYR A 53 4.14 27.28 33.72
CA TYR A 53 3.66 26.54 34.88
C TYR A 53 2.74 25.38 34.49
N TYR A 54 1.75 25.62 33.62
CA TYR A 54 0.85 24.57 33.13
C TYR A 54 1.60 23.48 32.36
N LEU A 55 2.54 23.87 31.50
CA LEU A 55 3.36 22.93 30.75
C LEU A 55 4.19 22.06 31.71
N LYS A 56 4.87 22.67 32.68
CA LYS A 56 5.65 21.96 33.70
C LYS A 56 4.77 21.02 34.54
N LYS A 57 3.56 21.44 34.90
CA LYS A 57 2.59 20.62 35.62
C LYS A 57 2.15 19.42 34.80
N ASN A 58 1.74 19.65 33.54
CA ASN A 58 1.31 18.59 32.63
C ASN A 58 2.43 17.59 32.35
N MET A 59 3.67 18.05 32.20
CA MET A 59 4.84 17.18 32.08
C MET A 59 5.07 16.35 33.34
N GLY A 60 4.96 16.94 34.53
CA GLY A 60 5.08 16.23 35.79
C GLY A 60 3.98 15.19 36.01
N GLU A 61 2.74 15.50 35.62
CA GLU A 61 1.61 14.56 35.66
C GLU A 61 1.77 13.43 34.64
N THR A 62 2.22 13.75 33.42
CA THR A 62 2.54 12.76 32.39
C THR A 62 3.68 11.85 32.81
N GLN A 63 4.73 12.38 33.42
CA GLN A 63 5.84 11.57 33.93
C GLN A 63 5.37 10.65 35.07
N LYS A 64 4.51 11.15 35.96
CA LYS A 64 3.91 10.34 37.04
C LYS A 64 2.96 9.28 36.50
N SER A 65 2.18 9.56 35.45
CA SER A 65 1.28 8.57 34.85
C SER A 65 2.06 7.48 34.11
N ILE A 66 3.11 7.84 33.37
CA ILE A 66 4.05 6.88 32.77
C ILE A 66 4.69 6.05 33.87
N GLN A 67 5.25 6.68 34.91
CA GLN A 67 5.90 5.94 35.99
C GLN A 67 4.92 5.09 36.81
N LYS A 68 3.65 5.48 36.94
CA LYS A 68 2.60 4.68 37.59
C LYS A 68 2.16 3.50 36.73
N ASN A 69 2.02 3.70 35.42
CA ASN A 69 1.73 2.61 34.47
C ASN A 69 2.91 1.63 34.39
N THR A 70 4.15 2.11 34.43
CA THR A 70 5.35 1.27 34.43
C THR A 70 5.62 0.61 35.79
N ARG A 71 5.37 1.28 36.92
CA ARG A 71 5.51 0.66 38.26
C ARG A 71 4.39 -0.32 38.62
N GLY A 72 3.31 -0.36 37.85
CA GLY A 72 2.23 -1.35 37.98
C GLY A 72 2.48 -2.67 37.26
N MET A 73 3.40 -2.70 36.30
CA MET A 73 3.80 -3.90 35.58
C MET A 73 5.22 -4.27 36.00
N ASN A 74 5.30 -5.23 36.93
CA ASN A 74 6.57 -5.87 37.28
C ASN A 74 7.11 -6.53 35.99
N ASP A 75 8.39 -6.40 35.66
CA ASP A 75 8.95 -6.84 34.37
C ASP A 75 8.55 -8.29 33.99
N ALA A 76 8.32 -9.16 34.99
CA ALA A 76 7.79 -10.52 34.81
C ALA A 76 6.41 -10.58 34.12
N GLN A 77 5.50 -9.65 34.40
CA GLN A 77 4.18 -9.58 33.76
C GLN A 77 4.26 -9.06 32.32
N ILE A 78 5.24 -8.20 32.01
CA ILE A 78 5.50 -7.78 30.63
C ILE A 78 5.99 -8.97 29.82
N TYR A 79 6.91 -9.77 30.37
CA TYR A 79 7.35 -11.01 29.71
C TYR A 79 6.21 -12.03 29.57
N GLU A 80 5.35 -12.18 30.58
CA GLU A 80 4.21 -13.11 30.54
C GLU A 80 3.13 -12.68 29.53
N GLU A 81 2.81 -11.38 29.44
CA GLU A 81 1.85 -10.83 28.48
C GLU A 81 2.39 -10.91 27.05
N ILE A 82 3.69 -10.65 26.86
CA ILE A 82 4.36 -10.83 25.56
C ILE A 82 4.37 -12.32 25.18
N GLU A 83 4.71 -13.22 26.10
CA GLU A 83 4.74 -14.66 25.82
C GLU A 83 3.34 -15.20 25.47
N ARG A 84 2.29 -14.76 26.20
CA ARG A 84 0.91 -15.11 25.87
C ARG A 84 0.47 -14.53 24.53
N SER A 85 0.73 -13.25 24.27
CA SER A 85 0.40 -12.60 22.99
C SER A 85 1.12 -13.26 21.80
N VAL A 86 2.38 -13.64 21.98
CA VAL A 86 3.16 -14.33 20.94
C VAL A 86 2.64 -15.75 20.76
N TYR A 87 2.35 -16.48 21.84
CA TYR A 87 1.81 -17.83 21.76
C TYR A 87 0.44 -17.87 21.08
N ASP A 88 -0.45 -16.94 21.42
CA ASP A 88 -1.79 -16.80 20.85
C ASP A 88 -1.77 -16.40 19.37
N MET A 89 -0.71 -15.73 18.89
CA MET A 89 -0.53 -15.42 17.47
C MET A 89 0.20 -16.51 16.69
N VAL A 90 1.20 -17.17 17.28
CA VAL A 90 2.03 -18.16 16.60
C VAL A 90 1.27 -19.48 16.40
N GLN A 91 0.44 -19.89 17.35
CA GLN A 91 -0.43 -21.07 17.25
C GLN A 91 -1.33 -21.07 15.99
N PRO A 92 -2.19 -20.05 15.77
CA PRO A 92 -3.06 -20.01 14.61
C PRO A 92 -2.29 -19.85 13.30
N LEU A 93 -1.14 -19.15 13.30
CA LEU A 93 -0.28 -19.06 12.13
C LEU A 93 0.32 -20.41 11.76
N SER A 94 0.83 -21.17 12.73
CA SER A 94 1.34 -22.53 12.52
C SER A 94 0.25 -23.47 11.98
N ALA A 95 -0.95 -23.39 12.55
CA ALA A 95 -2.10 -24.15 12.07
C ALA A 95 -2.49 -23.78 10.63
N ALA A 96 -2.49 -22.48 10.30
CA ALA A 96 -2.75 -21.99 8.95
C ALA A 96 -1.68 -22.45 7.94
N PHE A 97 -0.41 -22.43 8.31
CA PHE A 97 0.67 -22.95 7.47
C PHE A 97 0.54 -24.46 7.24
N LYS A 98 0.15 -25.23 8.26
CA LYS A 98 -0.09 -26.67 8.12
C LYS A 98 -1.27 -26.96 7.19
N GLN A 99 -2.36 -26.20 7.29
CA GLN A 99 -3.49 -26.32 6.37
C GLN A 99 -3.10 -25.95 4.93
N LEU A 100 -2.31 -24.89 4.74
CA LEU A 100 -1.78 -24.53 3.42
C LEU A 100 -0.93 -25.65 2.83
N GLN A 101 -0.06 -26.26 3.63
CA GLN A 101 0.74 -27.40 3.19
C GLN A 101 -0.13 -28.57 2.72
N GLU A 102 -1.15 -28.95 3.50
CA GLU A 102 -2.09 -30.02 3.15
C GLU A 102 -2.88 -29.69 1.87
N HIS A 103 -3.24 -28.43 1.67
CA HIS A 103 -3.92 -27.98 0.45
C HIS A 103 -2.99 -28.04 -0.77
N ILE A 104 -1.70 -27.71 -0.62
CA ILE A 104 -0.72 -27.83 -1.71
C ILE A 104 -0.53 -29.30 -2.09
N GLU A 105 -0.37 -30.20 -1.12
CA GLU A 105 -0.26 -31.64 -1.38
C GLU A 105 -1.52 -32.20 -2.08
N THR A 106 -2.70 -31.71 -1.69
CA THR A 106 -3.97 -32.06 -2.35
C THR A 106 -4.04 -31.52 -3.79
N ILE A 107 -3.52 -30.32 -4.04
CA ILE A 107 -3.45 -29.75 -5.38
C ILE A 107 -2.50 -30.56 -6.27
N ASP A 108 -1.32 -30.94 -5.76
CA ASP A 108 -0.35 -31.74 -6.51
C ASP A 108 -0.97 -33.09 -6.92
N THR A 109 -1.59 -33.79 -5.98
CA THR A 109 -2.27 -35.07 -6.28
C THR A 109 -3.44 -34.90 -7.26
N GLN A 110 -4.21 -33.81 -7.16
CA GLN A 110 -5.27 -33.51 -8.12
C GLN A 110 -4.71 -33.20 -9.52
N ILE A 111 -3.63 -32.43 -9.61
CA ILE A 111 -2.96 -32.12 -10.88
C ILE A 111 -2.45 -33.40 -11.52
N ASP A 112 -1.77 -34.28 -10.77
CA ASP A 112 -1.30 -35.57 -11.27
C ASP A 112 -2.45 -36.44 -11.78
N SER A 113 -3.56 -36.50 -11.04
CA SER A 113 -4.74 -37.27 -11.48
C SER A 113 -5.37 -36.71 -12.76
N ARG A 114 -5.41 -35.38 -12.91
CA ARG A 114 -5.92 -34.70 -14.10
C ARG A 114 -5.00 -34.89 -15.29
N ILE A 115 -3.68 -34.78 -15.08
CA ILE A 115 -2.67 -35.06 -16.11
C ILE A 115 -2.81 -36.50 -16.56
N SER A 116 -2.86 -37.46 -15.64
CA SER A 116 -3.05 -38.88 -16.00
C SER A 116 -4.37 -39.11 -16.76
N SER A 117 -5.45 -38.46 -16.37
CA SER A 117 -6.75 -38.54 -17.07
C SER A 117 -6.68 -37.93 -18.47
N LEU A 118 -5.97 -36.81 -18.63
CA LEU A 118 -5.72 -36.20 -19.93
C LEU A 118 -4.82 -37.06 -20.80
N GLU A 119 -3.74 -37.63 -20.27
CA GLU A 119 -2.89 -38.57 -21.00
C GLU A 119 -3.68 -39.79 -21.47
N ASN A 120 -4.53 -40.35 -20.61
CA ASN A 120 -5.38 -41.48 -20.96
C ASN A 120 -6.47 -41.10 -21.97
N GLY A 121 -7.09 -39.92 -21.84
CA GLY A 121 -8.05 -39.40 -22.80
C GLY A 121 -7.42 -39.09 -24.15
N VAL A 122 -6.21 -38.51 -24.16
CA VAL A 122 -5.45 -38.26 -25.39
C VAL A 122 -5.01 -39.57 -26.03
N LYS A 123 -4.62 -40.60 -25.28
CA LYS A 123 -4.38 -41.95 -25.84
C LYS A 123 -5.63 -42.55 -26.52
N GLN A 124 -6.83 -42.27 -26.02
CA GLN A 124 -8.08 -42.68 -26.66
C GLN A 124 -8.41 -41.87 -27.93
N PHE A 125 -8.07 -40.57 -27.97
CA PHE A 125 -8.33 -39.71 -29.13
C PHE A 125 -7.24 -39.73 -30.20
N SER A 126 -6.00 -40.06 -29.86
CA SER A 126 -4.84 -40.05 -30.76
C SER A 126 -4.72 -41.28 -31.65
N ILE A 127 -5.69 -42.21 -31.59
CA ILE A 127 -5.69 -43.40 -32.44
C ILE A 127 -7.07 -43.63 -33.07
N PRO A 128 -7.39 -42.94 -34.17
CA PRO A 128 -7.92 -43.60 -35.35
C PRO A 128 -6.73 -43.99 -36.24
N THR A 129 -5.75 -44.75 -35.73
CA THR A 129 -4.95 -45.54 -36.67
C THR A 129 -5.92 -46.57 -37.19
N SER A 130 -6.26 -46.41 -38.46
CA SER A 130 -6.99 -47.37 -39.26
C SER A 130 -6.64 -48.78 -38.79
N ILE A 131 -7.64 -49.48 -38.26
CA ILE A 131 -7.61 -50.94 -38.09
C ILE A 131 -7.29 -51.64 -39.44
N ASN A 132 -7.27 -50.87 -40.54
CA ASN A 132 -7.07 -51.24 -41.92
C ASN A 132 -5.80 -50.64 -42.55
N GLY A 133 -4.81 -50.13 -41.80
CA GLY A 133 -3.61 -49.51 -42.40
C GLY A 133 -2.82 -50.40 -43.38
N ASN A 134 -2.90 -51.72 -43.22
CA ASN A 134 -2.36 -52.70 -44.19
C ASN A 134 -3.21 -52.78 -45.48
N ASP A 135 -4.51 -52.57 -45.36
CA ASP A 135 -5.43 -52.56 -46.50
C ASP A 135 -5.31 -51.25 -47.28
N ASP A 136 -4.97 -50.13 -46.64
CA ASP A 136 -4.73 -48.84 -47.29
C ASP A 136 -3.57 -48.91 -48.30
N GLU A 137 -2.44 -49.52 -47.94
CA GLU A 137 -1.31 -49.73 -48.86
C GLU A 137 -1.66 -50.69 -50.01
N LYS A 138 -2.45 -51.73 -49.72
CA LYS A 138 -2.92 -52.67 -50.76
C LYS A 138 -3.89 -51.99 -51.73
N VAL A 139 -4.83 -51.17 -51.24
CA VAL A 139 -5.73 -50.36 -52.07
C VAL A 139 -4.91 -49.50 -53.04
N ILE A 140 -3.88 -48.82 -52.54
CA ILE A 140 -3.02 -47.96 -53.35
C ILE A 140 -2.28 -48.78 -54.43
N SER A 141 -1.76 -49.95 -54.09
CA SER A 141 -1.03 -50.80 -55.03
C SER A 141 -1.92 -51.40 -56.13
N LEU A 142 -3.11 -51.91 -55.77
CA LEU A 142 -4.08 -52.47 -56.72
C LEU A 142 -4.65 -51.39 -57.64
N PHE A 143 -4.90 -50.19 -57.11
CA PHE A 143 -5.36 -49.06 -57.93
C PHE A 143 -4.29 -48.59 -58.93
N LYS A 144 -3.01 -48.53 -58.53
CA LYS A 144 -1.88 -48.24 -59.43
C LYS A 144 -1.70 -49.29 -60.53
N GLN A 145 -2.14 -50.53 -60.30
CA GLN A 145 -2.15 -51.61 -61.30
C GLN A 145 -3.34 -51.51 -62.28
N GLY A 146 -4.21 -50.51 -62.14
CA GLY A 146 -5.35 -50.27 -63.03
C GLY A 146 -6.62 -51.04 -62.66
N ILE A 147 -6.68 -51.61 -61.46
CA ILE A 147 -7.85 -52.37 -60.98
C ILE A 147 -8.95 -51.40 -60.55
N THR A 148 -10.21 -51.74 -60.88
CA THR A 148 -11.38 -50.89 -60.59
C THR A 148 -11.74 -50.89 -59.10
N LEU A 149 -12.31 -49.77 -58.62
CA LEU A 149 -12.68 -49.58 -57.22
C LEU A 149 -13.62 -50.69 -56.70
N GLU A 150 -14.53 -51.17 -57.55
CA GLU A 150 -15.47 -52.24 -57.19
C GLU A 150 -14.77 -53.57 -56.91
N THR A 151 -13.72 -53.87 -57.67
CA THR A 151 -12.94 -55.11 -57.52
C THR A 151 -12.07 -55.04 -56.27
N ILE A 152 -11.42 -53.90 -56.03
CA ILE A 152 -10.60 -53.65 -54.83
C ILE A 152 -11.47 -53.77 -53.56
N SER A 153 -12.67 -53.18 -53.58
CA SER A 153 -13.63 -53.27 -52.47
C SER A 153 -14.04 -54.71 -52.16
N LYS A 154 -14.29 -55.53 -53.18
CA LYS A 154 -14.66 -56.94 -53.01
C LYS A 154 -13.47 -57.80 -52.54
N GLU A 155 -12.27 -57.52 -53.03
CA GLU A 155 -11.07 -58.32 -52.76
C GLU A 155 -10.49 -58.05 -51.36
N LEU A 156 -10.52 -56.80 -50.91
CA LEU A 156 -10.07 -56.41 -49.57
C LEU A 156 -11.20 -56.41 -48.53
N ASN A 157 -12.44 -56.75 -48.94
CA ASN A 157 -13.63 -56.78 -48.09
C ASN A 157 -13.87 -55.47 -47.31
N ILE A 158 -13.60 -54.35 -47.99
CA ILE A 158 -13.77 -52.98 -47.50
C ILE A 158 -14.80 -52.28 -48.36
N SER A 159 -15.50 -51.29 -47.80
CA SER A 159 -16.58 -50.61 -48.52
C SER A 159 -16.06 -49.75 -49.69
N GLN A 160 -16.81 -49.64 -50.78
CA GLN A 160 -16.42 -48.77 -51.91
C GLN A 160 -16.11 -47.31 -51.50
N PRO A 161 -16.88 -46.68 -50.59
CA PRO A 161 -16.57 -45.33 -50.10
C PRO A 161 -15.23 -45.26 -49.36
N GLU A 162 -14.82 -46.32 -48.68
CA GLU A 162 -13.56 -46.40 -47.94
C GLU A 162 -12.36 -46.52 -48.89
N VAL A 163 -12.48 -47.32 -49.95
CA VAL A 163 -11.51 -47.34 -51.06
C VAL A 163 -11.36 -45.95 -51.68
N GLU A 164 -12.47 -45.25 -51.93
CA GLU A 164 -12.45 -43.90 -52.49
C GLU A 164 -11.80 -42.88 -51.53
N PHE A 165 -12.06 -43.02 -50.22
CA PHE A 165 -11.49 -42.17 -49.18
C PHE A 165 -9.96 -42.33 -49.08
N VAL A 166 -9.46 -43.56 -49.10
CA VAL A 166 -8.01 -43.87 -49.10
C VAL A 166 -7.33 -43.26 -50.32
N LEU A 167 -7.93 -43.37 -51.51
CA LEU A 167 -7.37 -42.80 -52.73
C LEU A 167 -7.36 -41.27 -52.71
N LYS A 168 -8.38 -40.62 -52.14
CA LYS A 168 -8.45 -39.15 -51.99
C LYS A 168 -7.42 -38.60 -51.00
N ILE A 169 -7.24 -39.25 -49.84
CA ILE A 169 -6.21 -38.86 -48.87
C ILE A 169 -4.80 -38.98 -49.47
N ASN A 170 -4.58 -40.00 -50.30
CA ASN A 170 -3.29 -40.26 -50.94
C ASN A 170 -3.09 -39.50 -52.28
N LYS A 171 -4.02 -38.63 -52.67
CA LYS A 171 -3.97 -37.81 -53.90
C LYS A 171 -3.86 -38.63 -55.19
N LEU A 172 -4.41 -39.84 -55.22
CA LEU A 172 -4.43 -40.70 -56.40
C LEU A 172 -5.73 -40.56 -57.20
N LYS A 173 -6.75 -39.90 -56.63
CA LYS A 173 -8.00 -39.51 -57.28
C LYS A 173 -8.65 -38.35 -56.55
#